data_AF-A0A3D3PJ44-F1
#
_entry.id   AF-A0A3D3PJ44-F1
#
_cell.length_a   1.000
_cell.length_b   1.000
_cell.length_c   1.000
_cell.angle_alpha   90.00
_cell.angle_beta   90.00
_cell.angle_gamma   90.00
#
_symmetry.space_group_name_H-M   'P 1'
#
loop_
_entity.id
_entity.type
_entity.pdbx_description
1 polymer ?
#
loop_
_entity_poly.entity_id
_entity_poly.type
_entity_poly.pdbx_seq_one_letter_code
_entity_poly.pdbx_strand_id
1 'polypeptide(L)' 'MSDAVIVSTARTGLAKSWKGSFNMTHGATLGGHVLNAAITRAKIEAGEVEDVL' A
#
# COMPACT_ATOMS: atom_id res chain seq x y z
N MET A 1 -0.99 19.46 20.07
CA MET A 1 -1.30 18.05 19.74
C MET A 1 -1.19 17.95 18.23
N SER A 2 0.01 17.60 17.75
CA SER A 2 0.41 17.69 16.34
C SER A 2 1.40 16.58 15.98
N ASP A 3 1.43 15.52 16.78
CA ASP A 3 2.36 14.43 16.57
C ASP A 3 1.83 13.55 15.44
N ALA A 4 2.61 13.44 14.37
CA ALA A 4 2.33 12.52 13.29
C ALA A 4 2.67 11.09 13.73
N VAL A 5 1.73 10.17 13.52
CA VAL A 5 1.88 8.76 13.92
C VAL A 5 1.69 7.83 12.72
N ILE A 6 2.37 6.69 12.76
CA ILE A 6 2.20 5.63 11.76
C ILE A 6 1.13 4.67 12.27
N VAL A 7 -0.05 4.72 11.65
CA VAL A 7 -1.21 3.92 12.07
C VAL A 7 -1.16 2.48 11.52
N SER A 8 -0.66 2.30 10.30
CA SER A 8 -0.61 1.00 9.64
C SER A 8 0.51 0.97 8.62
N THR A 9 1.08 -0.22 8.39
CA THR A 9 2.10 -0.43 7.36
C THR A 9 1.80 -1.70 6.56
N ALA A 10 2.10 -1.66 5.27
CA ALA A 10 1.99 -2.80 4.37
C ALA A 10 3.05 -2.69 3.26
N ARG A 11 3.37 -3.83 2.66
CA ARG A 11 4.26 -3.92 1.50
C ARG A 11 3.93 -5.15 0.69
N THR A 12 4.28 -5.12 -0.59
CA THR A 12 4.34 -6.33 -1.40
C THR A 12 5.53 -7.21 -0.99
N GLY A 13 5.56 -8.43 -1.52
CA GLY A 13 6.81 -9.19 -1.58
C GLY A 13 7.87 -8.46 -2.43
N LEU A 14 9.11 -8.93 -2.37
CA LEU A 14 10.15 -8.52 -3.31
C LEU A 14 10.33 -9.63 -4.35
N ALA A 15 10.23 -9.26 -5.61
CA ALA A 15 10.42 -10.15 -6.74
C ALA A 15 11.60 -9.67 -7.58
N LYS A 16 12.25 -10.59 -8.30
CA LYS A 16 13.32 -10.23 -9.24
C LYS A 16 12.76 -9.41 -10.39
N SER A 17 13.48 -8.37 -10.80
CA SER A 17 13.17 -7.64 -12.03
C SER A 17 13.23 -8.58 -13.24
N TRP A 18 12.31 -8.41 -14.20
CA TRP A 18 12.17 -9.18 -15.45
C TRP A 18 11.78 -10.66 -15.34
N LYS A 19 12.16 -11.33 -14.26
CA LYS A 19 11.99 -12.79 -14.10
C LYS A 19 11.18 -13.20 -12.87
N GLY A 20 10.69 -12.22 -12.10
CA GLY A 20 9.97 -12.45 -10.86
C GLY A 20 8.45 -12.54 -11.04
N SER A 21 7.76 -12.85 -9.94
CA SER A 21 6.30 -13.02 -9.89
C SER A 21 5.50 -11.77 -10.26
N PHE A 22 6.09 -10.57 -10.13
CA PHE A 22 5.44 -9.30 -10.48
C PHE A 22 5.82 -8.76 -11.86
N ASN A 23 6.46 -9.57 -12.71
CA ASN A 23 6.96 -9.10 -14.02
C ASN A 23 5.87 -8.53 -14.94
N MET A 24 4.64 -9.06 -14.83
CA MET A 24 3.49 -8.60 -15.63
C MET A 24 2.52 -7.72 -14.83
N THR A 25 2.92 -7.24 -13.66
CA THR A 25 2.06 -6.42 -12.79
C THR A 25 2.50 -4.97 -12.84
N HIS A 26 1.58 -4.08 -13.19
CA HIS A 26 1.87 -2.65 -13.25
C HIS A 26 2.05 -2.05 -11.85
N GLY A 27 2.88 -1.01 -11.74
CA GLY A 27 3.20 -0.35 -10.47
C GLY A 27 1.96 0.18 -9.76
N ALA A 28 1.01 0.78 -10.48
CA ALA A 28 -0.24 1.25 -9.89
C ALA A 28 -1.08 0.11 -9.28
N THR A 29 -1.08 -1.08 -9.91
CA THR A 29 -1.77 -2.26 -9.37
C THR A 29 -1.11 -2.76 -8.09
N LEU A 30 0.23 -2.78 -8.04
CA LEU A 30 0.97 -3.12 -6.82
C LEU A 30 0.71 -2.11 -5.70
N GLY A 31 0.70 -0.81 -6.03
CA GLY A 31 0.36 0.26 -5.10
C GLY A 31 -1.06 0.10 -4.53
N GLY A 32 -2.05 -0.14 -5.39
CA GLY A 32 -3.43 -0.39 -4.96
C GLY A 32 -3.58 -1.63 -4.05
N HIS A 33 -2.83 -2.70 -4.33
CA HIS A 33 -2.81 -3.89 -3.47
C HIS A 33 -2.29 -3.57 -2.05
N VAL A 34 -1.21 -2.80 -1.96
CA VAL A 34 -0.63 -2.41 -0.66
C VAL A 34 -1.54 -1.44 0.08
N LEU A 35 -2.13 -0.46 -0.61
CA LEU A 35 -3.05 0.51 -0.03
C LEU A 35 -4.26 -0.19 0.60
N ASN A 36 -4.88 -1.13 -0.12
CA ASN A 36 -6.00 -1.93 0.41
C ASN A 36 -5.61 -2.68 1.69
N ALA A 37 -4.43 -3.33 1.71
CA ALA A 37 -3.95 -4.03 2.88
C ALA A 37 -3.70 -3.08 4.08
N ALA A 38 -3.14 -1.88 3.83
CA ALA A 38 -2.88 -0.88 4.87
C ALA A 38 -4.18 -0.35 5.49
N ILE A 39 -5.16 0.02 4.66
CA ILE A 39 -6.49 0.51 5.08
C ILE A 39 -7.24 -0.57 5.86
N THR A 40 -7.29 -1.80 5.34
CA THR A 40 -7.97 -2.92 6.00
C THR A 40 -7.40 -3.21 7.39
N ARG A 41 -6.07 -3.14 7.56
CA ARG A 41 -5.40 -3.32 8.86
C ARG A 41 -5.65 -2.17 9.83
N ALA A 42 -5.68 -0.94 9.31
CA ALA A 42 -6.00 0.25 10.08
C ALA A 42 -7.48 0.28 10.52
N LYS A 43 -8.36 -0.46 9.82
CA LYS A 43 -9.81 -0.49 10.04
C LYS A 43 -10.46 0.89 9.92
N ILE A 44 -10.02 1.63 8.90
CA ILE A 44 -10.55 2.94 8.54
C ILE A 44 -11.34 2.85 7.25
N GLU A 45 -12.23 3.81 7.02
CA GLU A 45 -12.93 3.94 5.73
C GLU A 45 -12.00 4.56 4.69
N ALA A 46 -12.02 4.05 3.46
CA ALA A 46 -11.11 4.52 2.42
C ALA A 46 -11.31 6.02 2.07
N GLY A 47 -12.53 6.54 2.26
CA GLY A 47 -12.86 7.95 2.04
C GLY A 47 -12.30 8.91 3.10
N GLU A 48 -11.76 8.42 4.21
CA GLU A 48 -11.12 9.27 5.23
C GLU A 48 -9.68 9.67 4.86
N VAL A 49 -9.09 9.06 3.82
CA VAL A 49 -7.75 9.39 3.35
C VAL A 49 -7.81 10.65 2.48
N GLU A 50 -7.19 11.74 2.96
CA GLU A 50 -7.20 13.04 2.28
C GLU A 50 -6.13 13.18 1.20
N ASP A 51 -5.00 12.46 1.31
CA ASP A 51 -3.88 12.56 0.37
C ASP A 51 -3.10 11.23 0.23
N VAL A 52 -2.49 11.02 -0.94
CA VAL A 52 -1.65 9.85 -1.28
C VAL A 52 -0.40 10.31 -2.03
N LEU A 53 0.76 10.07 -1.44
CA LEU A 53 2.08 10.47 -1.93
C LEU A 53 2.88 9.29 -2.51
#